data_AF-A0A3D2IRZ2-F1
#
_entry.id   AF-A0A3D2IRZ2-F1
#
_cell.length_a   1.000
_cell.length_b   1.000
_cell.length_c   1.000
_cell.angle_alpha   90.00
_cell.angle_beta   90.00
_cell.angle_gamma   90.00
#
_symmetry.space_group_name_H-M   'P 1'
#
loop_
_entity.id
_entity.type
_entity.pdbx_description
1 polymer ?
#
loop_
_entity_poly.entity_id
_entity_poly.type
_entity_poly.pdbx_seq_one_letter_code
_entity_poly.pdbx_strand_id
1 'polypeptide(L)'
;MLHPSYTELMKIINQDSEDDTPVINSRYSIVMATAKRARQIIAEEDHSGLPSGKKPLSEAVSELEDGLIRIVSKDESLEDALEISEMADRFVEENIPTAEQAKEILDERAQEAQEAEEAK
;
A
#
# COMPACT_ATOMS: atom_id res chain seq x y z
N MET A 1 24.00 23.75 4.25
CA MET A 1 23.90 22.30 3.94
C MET A 1 22.46 21.88 4.18
N LEU A 2 21.96 20.86 3.48
CA LEU A 2 20.64 20.29 3.78
C LEU A 2 20.69 19.68 5.18
N HIS A 3 19.73 20.06 6.02
CA HIS A 3 19.58 19.55 7.37
C HIS A 3 18.15 19.02 7.54
N PRO A 4 17.97 17.84 8.13
CA PRO A 4 19.03 16.89 8.49
C PRO A 4 19.72 16.30 7.26
N SER A 5 21.00 15.96 7.43
CA SER A 5 21.76 15.22 6.44
C SER A 5 21.35 13.75 6.46
N TYR A 6 21.54 13.09 5.33
CA TYR A 6 21.24 11.65 5.21
C TYR A 6 21.98 10.79 6.27
N THR A 7 23.22 11.16 6.59
CA THR A 7 24.02 10.47 7.61
C THR A 7 23.51 10.70 9.03
N GLU A 8 22.88 11.84 9.30
CA GLU A 8 22.23 12.12 10.59
C GLU A 8 20.98 11.26 10.73
N LEU A 9 20.13 11.23 9.69
CA LEU A 9 18.93 10.39 9.67
C LEU A 9 19.25 8.90 9.85
N MET A 10 20.27 8.37 9.14
CA MET A 10 20.69 6.98 9.33
C MET A 10 21.08 6.66 10.77
N LYS A 11 21.74 7.60 11.47
CA LYS A 11 22.15 7.39 12.86
C LYS A 11 20.94 7.38 13.77
N ILE A 12 20.04 8.35 13.64
CA ILE A 12 18.82 8.45 14.44
C ILE A 12 17.99 7.16 14.30
N ILE A 13 17.78 6.70 13.06
CA ILE A 13 16.93 5.54 12.79
C ILE A 13 17.51 4.23 13.34
N ASN A 14 18.84 4.07 13.26
CA ASN A 14 19.52 2.87 13.74
C ASN A 14 19.95 2.97 15.21
N GLN A 15 19.68 4.06 15.92
CA GLN A 15 20.04 4.20 17.34
C GLN A 15 19.16 3.34 18.26
N ASP A 16 17.91 3.13 17.87
CA ASP A 16 16.92 2.36 18.62
C ASP A 16 16.73 0.92 18.09
N SER A 17 17.71 0.37 17.37
CA SER A 17 17.68 -1.06 16.99
C SER A 17 18.27 -1.90 18.11
N GLU A 18 17.44 -2.73 18.76
CA GLU A 18 17.89 -3.69 19.77
C GLU A 18 18.77 -4.80 19.16
N ASP A 19 18.58 -5.06 17.86
CA ASP A 19 19.38 -6.01 17.10
C ASP A 19 20.67 -5.34 16.58
N ASP A 20 21.79 -6.08 16.65
CA ASP A 20 23.10 -5.68 16.08
C ASP A 20 23.06 -5.51 14.54
N THR A 21 21.93 -5.81 13.91
CA THR A 21 21.71 -5.61 12.47
C THR A 21 21.06 -4.26 12.20
N PRO A 22 21.73 -3.35 11.47
CA PRO A 22 21.17 -2.05 11.15
C PRO A 22 19.89 -2.18 10.31
N VAL A 23 18.82 -1.55 10.81
CA VAL A 23 17.49 -1.51 10.17
C VAL A 23 17.56 -0.85 8.79
N ILE A 24 18.42 0.17 8.63
CA ILE A 24 18.62 0.86 7.34
C ILE A 24 20.08 0.98 6.96
N ASN A 25 20.37 0.46 5.75
CA ASN A 25 21.69 0.48 5.13
C ASN A 25 21.75 1.32 3.84
N SER A 26 20.61 1.88 3.41
CA SER A 26 20.48 2.46 2.06
C SER A 26 19.75 3.80 2.05
N ARG A 27 20.22 4.70 1.17
CA ARG A 27 19.63 6.03 0.92
C ARG A 27 18.21 5.94 0.45
N TYR A 28 17.97 4.95 -0.39
CA TYR A 28 16.70 4.73 -1.03
C TYR A 28 15.62 4.37 0.00
N SER A 29 15.95 3.68 1.09
CA SER A 29 15.00 3.31 2.14
C SER A 29 14.42 4.54 2.84
N ILE A 30 15.26 5.52 3.18
CA ILE A 30 14.82 6.77 3.81
C ILE A 30 13.94 7.57 2.85
N VAL A 31 14.34 7.66 1.57
CA VAL A 31 13.56 8.38 0.55
C VAL A 31 12.20 7.74 0.35
N MET A 32 12.13 6.41 0.28
CA MET A 32 10.88 5.68 0.06
C MET A 32 9.94 5.79 1.26
N ALA A 33 10.47 5.70 2.49
CA ALA A 33 9.68 5.86 3.70
C ALA A 33 9.12 7.27 3.86
N THR A 34 9.97 8.30 3.70
CA THR A 34 9.54 9.72 3.79
C THR A 34 8.57 10.09 2.67
N ALA A 35 8.73 9.54 1.46
CA ALA A 35 7.76 9.70 0.38
C ALA A 35 6.41 9.03 0.69
N LYS A 36 6.42 7.82 1.26
CA LYS A 36 5.18 7.13 1.67
C LYS A 36 4.46 7.93 2.75
N ARG A 37 5.17 8.39 3.78
CA ARG A 37 4.59 9.22 4.85
C ARG A 37 4.06 10.55 4.32
N ALA A 38 4.77 11.22 3.42
CA ALA A 38 4.29 12.46 2.80
C ALA A 38 2.96 12.26 2.06
N ARG A 39 2.73 11.10 1.43
CA ARG A 39 1.44 10.78 0.80
C ARG A 39 0.33 10.55 1.84
N GLN A 40 0.63 9.91 2.96
CA GLN A 40 -0.33 9.75 4.07
C GLN A 40 -0.76 11.11 4.61
N ILE A 41 0.20 12.02 4.85
CA ILE A 41 -0.08 13.40 5.26
C ILE A 41 -1.03 14.08 4.27
N ILE A 42 -0.84 13.89 2.96
CA ILE A 42 -1.71 14.43 1.89
C ILE A 42 -3.12 13.80 1.90
N ALA A 43 -3.23 12.51 2.20
CA ALA A 43 -4.49 11.78 2.18
C ALA A 43 -5.35 12.01 3.44
N GLU A 44 -4.74 12.33 4.59
CA GLU A 44 -5.43 12.51 5.88
C GLU A 44 -6.26 13.82 5.99
N GLU A 45 -6.36 14.59 4.90
CA GLU A 45 -7.26 15.75 4.63
C GLU A 45 -7.19 16.96 5.59
N ASP A 46 -6.66 16.81 6.81
CA ASP A 46 -6.54 17.91 7.77
C ASP A 46 -5.13 18.50 7.83
N HIS A 47 -4.78 19.21 6.76
CA HIS A 47 -3.55 20.00 6.68
C HIS A 47 -3.54 21.25 7.57
N SER A 48 -4.63 21.51 8.31
CA SER A 48 -4.74 22.67 9.20
C SER A 48 -3.76 22.61 10.39
N GLY A 49 -3.31 21.40 10.74
CA GLY A 49 -2.31 21.16 11.80
C GLY A 49 -0.84 21.30 11.35
N LEU A 50 -0.56 21.39 10.05
CA LEU A 50 0.81 21.60 9.58
C LEU A 50 1.29 23.00 10.00
N PRO A 51 2.45 23.14 10.67
CA PRO A 51 3.01 24.44 10.97
C PRO A 51 3.19 25.23 9.66
N SER A 52 2.83 26.52 9.70
CA SER A 52 2.48 27.27 8.50
C SER A 52 3.50 27.14 7.35
N GLY A 53 3.03 26.62 6.21
CA GLY A 53 3.80 26.58 4.97
C GLY A 53 4.83 25.45 4.82
N LYS A 54 4.91 24.50 5.77
CA LYS A 54 5.74 23.31 5.56
C LYS A 54 5.13 22.40 4.49
N LYS A 55 5.97 21.93 3.55
CA LYS A 55 5.57 20.93 2.56
C LYS A 55 5.40 19.57 3.24
N PRO A 56 4.47 18.71 2.81
CA PRO A 56 4.26 17.39 3.40
C PRO A 56 5.54 16.54 3.49
N LEU A 57 6.40 16.62 2.47
CA LEU A 57 7.69 15.93 2.49
C LEU A 57 8.65 16.45 3.56
N SER A 58 8.67 17.77 3.78
CA SER A 58 9.51 18.38 4.83
C SER A 58 9.02 17.99 6.22
N GLU A 59 7.70 17.87 6.39
CA GLU A 59 7.13 17.38 7.64
C GLU A 59 7.48 15.90 7.86
N ALA A 60 7.32 15.05 6.86
CA ALA A 60 7.68 13.63 6.97
C ALA A 60 9.17 13.42 7.33
N VAL A 61 10.08 14.28 6.86
CA VAL A 61 11.50 14.25 7.26
C VAL A 61 11.68 14.72 8.71
N SER A 62 10.94 15.74 9.13
CA SER A 62 10.98 16.24 10.52
C SER A 62 10.45 15.17 11.49
N GLU A 63 9.30 14.55 11.18
CA GLU A 63 8.74 13.46 11.97
C GLU A 63 9.72 12.27 12.11
N LEU A 64 10.48 11.98 11.07
CA LEU A 64 11.50 10.92 11.10
C LEU A 64 12.70 11.31 11.97
N GLU A 65 13.12 12.57 11.91
CA GLU A 65 14.21 13.11 12.75
C GLU A 65 13.81 13.15 14.23
N ASP A 66 12.58 13.55 14.52
CA ASP A 66 11.99 13.62 15.86
C ASP A 66 11.64 12.23 16.42
N GLY A 67 11.78 11.15 15.61
CA GLY A 67 11.46 9.79 16.01
C GLY A 67 9.96 9.49 16.13
N LEU A 68 9.09 10.37 15.63
CA LEU A 68 7.64 10.21 15.63
C LEU A 68 7.17 9.07 14.70
N ILE A 69 7.97 8.78 13.66
CA ILE A 69 7.76 7.65 12.76
C ILE A 69 9.00 6.76 12.75
N ARG A 70 8.79 5.44 12.60
CA ARG A 70 9.86 4.46 12.48
C ARG A 70 9.75 3.70 11.16
N ILE A 71 10.89 3.45 10.53
CA ILE A 71 10.96 2.60 9.35
C ILE A 71 11.12 1.16 9.81
N VAL A 72 10.14 0.34 9.49
CA VAL A 72 10.17 -1.09 9.75
C VAL A 72 10.54 -1.84 8.48
N SER A 73 11.48 -2.77 8.61
CA SER A 73 11.83 -3.73 7.57
C SER A 73 10.59 -4.57 7.27
N LYS A 74 10.11 -4.49 6.04
CA LYS A 74 9.02 -5.32 5.56
C LYS A 74 9.59 -6.70 5.25
N ASP A 75 9.75 -7.54 6.28
CA ASP A 75 9.39 -8.94 6.06
C ASP A 75 7.91 -8.90 5.65
N GLU A 76 7.55 -9.57 4.55
CA GLU A 76 6.18 -9.59 3.99
C GLU A 76 5.15 -9.66 5.13
N SER A 77 4.53 -8.52 5.47
CA SER A 77 3.64 -8.50 6.63
C SER A 77 2.41 -9.29 6.25
N LEU A 78 1.90 -10.08 7.20
CA LEU A 78 0.65 -10.82 7.03
C LEU A 78 -0.49 -9.89 6.59
N GLU A 79 -0.45 -8.62 6.98
CA GLU A 79 -1.39 -7.58 6.55
C GLU A 79 -1.36 -7.35 5.03
N ASP A 80 -0.19 -7.24 4.40
CA ASP A 80 -0.11 -7.08 2.94
C ASP A 80 -0.57 -8.34 2.21
N ALA A 81 -0.29 -9.53 2.75
CA ALA A 81 -0.79 -10.79 2.19
C ALA A 81 -2.32 -10.91 2.32
N LEU A 82 -2.89 -10.45 3.44
CA LEU A 82 -4.33 -10.38 3.68
C LEU A 82 -5.00 -9.35 2.75
N GLU A 83 -4.43 -8.16 2.59
CA GLU A 83 -4.93 -7.14 1.66
C GLU A 83 -4.93 -7.65 0.21
N ILE A 84 -3.86 -8.34 -0.21
CA ILE A 84 -3.78 -8.93 -1.55
C ILE A 84 -4.81 -10.06 -1.71
N SER A 85 -4.99 -10.91 -0.70
CA SER A 85 -6.01 -11.96 -0.71
C SER A 85 -7.42 -11.37 -0.82
N GLU A 86 -7.74 -10.36 -0.01
CA GLU A 86 -9.04 -9.69 -0.04
C GLU A 86 -9.31 -9.01 -1.38
N MET A 87 -8.29 -8.41 -2.00
CA MET A 87 -8.43 -7.84 -3.34
C MET A 87 -8.66 -8.93 -4.40
N ALA A 88 -8.00 -10.10 -4.26
CA ALA A 88 -8.19 -11.23 -5.17
C ALA A 88 -9.60 -11.83 -5.03
N ASP A 89 -10.08 -12.01 -3.79
CA ASP A 89 -11.41 -12.56 -3.50
C ASP A 89 -12.51 -11.65 -4.08
N ARG A 90 -12.42 -10.33 -3.85
CA ARG A 90 -13.35 -9.35 -4.45
C ARG A 90 -13.36 -9.42 -5.97
N PHE A 91 -12.19 -9.52 -6.58
CA PHE A 91 -12.09 -9.60 -8.04
C PHE A 91 -12.78 -10.87 -8.58
N VAL A 92 -12.63 -12.00 -7.90
CA VAL A 92 -13.28 -13.27 -8.26
C VAL A 92 -14.80 -13.14 -8.12
N GLU A 93 -15.30 -12.59 -7.01
CA GLU A 93 -16.75 -12.41 -6.79
C GLU A 93 -17.40 -11.51 -7.84
N GLU A 94 -16.73 -10.42 -8.24
CA GLU A 94 -17.28 -9.45 -9.20
C GLU A 94 -17.21 -9.91 -10.65
N ASN A 95 -16.20 -10.72 -11.02
CA ASN A 95 -15.88 -10.98 -12.43
C ASN A 95 -15.97 -12.44 -12.86
N ILE A 96 -15.99 -13.39 -11.91
CA ILE A 96 -16.05 -14.82 -12.22
C ILE A 96 -17.42 -15.36 -11.80
N PRO A 97 -18.28 -15.76 -12.75
CA PRO A 97 -19.56 -16.35 -12.42
C PRO A 97 -19.36 -17.65 -11.63
N THR A 98 -20.21 -17.85 -10.62
CA THR A 98 -20.21 -19.08 -9.82
C THR A 98 -20.54 -20.30 -10.69
N ALA A 99 -20.22 -21.50 -10.21
CA ALA A 99 -20.48 -22.73 -10.95
C ALA A 99 -21.97 -22.96 -11.29
N GLU A 100 -22.87 -22.46 -10.45
CA GLU A 100 -24.32 -22.52 -10.70
C GLU A 100 -24.74 -21.50 -11.76
N GLN A 101 -24.30 -20.25 -11.63
CA GLN A 101 -24.56 -19.20 -12.64
C GLN A 101 -23.97 -19.57 -14.00
N ALA A 102 -22.78 -20.17 -14.02
CA ALA A 102 -22.14 -20.63 -15.24
C ALA A 102 -22.94 -21.77 -15.92
N LYS A 103 -23.53 -22.68 -15.14
CA LYS A 103 -24.43 -23.71 -15.67
C LYS A 103 -25.71 -23.10 -16.23
N GLU A 104 -26.31 -22.17 -15.51
CA GLU A 104 -27.54 -21.49 -15.93
C GLU A 104 -27.34 -20.71 -17.25
N ILE A 105 -26.21 -20.00 -17.38
CA ILE A 105 -25.82 -19.31 -18.63
C ILE A 105 -25.61 -20.30 -19.78
N LEU A 106 -25.06 -21.49 -19.51
CA LEU A 106 -24.87 -22.52 -20.53
C LEU A 106 -26.18 -23.17 -20.95
N ASP A 107 -27.08 -23.41 -20.00
CA ASP A 107 -28.39 -23.99 -20.23
C ASP A 107 -29.29 -23.00 -21.00
N GLU A 108 -29.29 -21.71 -20.65
CA GLU A 108 -29.97 -20.65 -21.43
C GLU A 108 -29.45 -20.59 -22.87
N ARG A 109 -28.12 -20.57 -23.06
CA ARG A 109 -27.53 -20.56 -24.41
C ARG A 109 -27.84 -21.81 -25.22
N ALA A 110 -27.96 -22.97 -24.56
CA ALA A 110 -28.33 -24.21 -25.22
C ALA A 110 -29.80 -24.20 -25.65
N GLN A 111 -30.69 -23.62 -24.85
CA GLN A 111 -32.10 -23.44 -25.19
C GLN A 111 -32.27 -22.43 -26.34
N GLU A 112 -31.61 -21.27 -26.26
CA GLU A 112 -31.62 -20.28 -27.35
C GLU A 112 -31.12 -20.86 -28.68
N ALA A 113 -30.11 -21.72 -28.64
CA ALA A 113 -29.60 -22.39 -29.84
C ALA A 113 -30.59 -23.40 -30.43
N GLN A 114 -31.33 -24.13 -29.59
CA GLN A 114 -32.37 -25.07 -30.03
C GLN A 114 -33.57 -24.33 -30.62
N GLU A 115 -34.03 -23.26 -29.99
CA GLU A 115 -35.13 -22.43 -30.50
C GLU A 115 -34.79 -21.75 -31.84
N ALA A 116 -33.53 -21.31 -32.01
CA ALA A 116 -33.04 -20.75 -33.26
C ALA A 116 -32.94 -21.79 -34.40
N GLU A 117 -32.75 -23.07 -34.08
CA GLU A 117 -32.71 -24.17 -35.06
C GLU A 117 -34.13 -24.63 -35.45
N GLU A 118 -35.08 -24.64 -34.52
CA GLU A 118 -36.49 -24.98 -34.79
C GLU A 118 -37.27 -23.87 -35.52
N ALA A 119 -36.85 -22.61 -35.41
CA ALA A 119 -37.46 -21.47 -36.08
C ALA A 119 -37.04 -21.29 -37.56
N LYS A 120 -36.22 -22.22 -38.11
CA LYS A 120 -35.63 -22.14 -39.45
C LYS A 120 -36.19 -23.20 -40.41
#